data_AF-A0A8T4LZQ0-F1
#
_entry.id   AF-A0A8T4LZQ0-F1
#
_cell.length_a   1.000
_cell.length_b   1.000
_cell.length_c   1.000
_cell.angle_alpha   90.00
_cell.angle_beta   90.00
_cell.angle_gamma   90.00
#
_symmetry.space_group_name_H-M   'P 1'
#
loop_
_entity.id
_entity.type
_entity.pdbx_description
1 polymer ?
#
loop_
_entity_poly.entity_id
_entity_poly.type
_entity_poly.pdbx_seq_one_letter_code
_entity_poly.pdbx_strand_id
1 'polypeptide(L)'
;MIYDCPLCQESKLNIGDKTNYGARVIYKIWDYKTGWFATLSPKTGGDCNRDFTIQLMPLQHLIHMSEISENIDLAKNYGIAFSQISRAIKKIMEIEGRHNENEEGVIRIGTYGKSKHLDEHFHVKLFPWSGNIGQPYTVDTTFEKSKIYLDENGKEFVKLNPVRKVRIDESRLDDLSNKFISLLK
;
A
#
# COMPACT_ATOMS: atom_id res chain seq x y z
N MET A 1 25.17 9.69 3.39
CA MET A 1 24.00 10.27 4.08
C MET A 1 23.08 10.87 3.03
N ILE A 2 21.93 10.25 2.79
CA ILE A 2 20.91 10.73 1.85
C ILE A 2 20.04 11.71 2.65
N TYR A 3 20.23 13.01 2.47
CA TYR A 3 19.71 14.03 3.40
C TYR A 3 18.22 14.38 3.21
N ASP A 4 17.55 13.95 2.15
CA ASP A 4 16.18 14.40 1.84
C ASP A 4 15.23 13.31 1.30
N CYS A 5 15.29 12.09 1.84
CA CYS A 5 14.26 11.09 1.53
C CYS A 5 12.95 11.43 2.29
N PRO A 6 11.81 11.73 1.61
CA PRO A 6 10.56 12.07 2.30
C PRO A 6 10.05 10.94 3.19
N LEU A 7 10.16 9.69 2.74
CA LEU A 7 9.71 8.53 3.51
C LEU A 7 10.57 8.29 4.77
N CYS A 8 11.86 8.66 4.74
CA CYS A 8 12.69 8.68 5.95
C CYS A 8 12.29 9.77 6.95
N GLN A 9 11.63 10.85 6.50
CA GLN A 9 11.04 11.83 7.42
C GLN A 9 9.71 11.31 7.97
N GLU A 10 8.90 10.64 7.16
CA GLU A 10 7.67 9.98 7.62
C GLU A 10 7.98 8.91 8.68
N SER A 11 9.12 8.22 8.56
CA SER A 11 9.57 7.21 9.52
C SER A 11 9.85 7.77 10.92
N LYS A 12 9.97 9.10 11.09
CA LYS A 12 10.17 9.76 12.39
C LYS A 12 8.85 10.10 13.10
N LEU A 13 7.74 10.06 12.39
CA LEU A 13 6.42 10.41 12.92
C LEU A 13 5.86 9.30 13.84
N ASN A 14 4.96 9.67 14.73
CA ASN A 14 4.26 8.74 15.62
C ASN A 14 3.05 8.11 14.93
N ILE A 15 2.57 6.99 15.47
CA ILE A 15 1.31 6.40 15.05
C ILE A 15 0.18 7.40 15.31
N GLY A 16 -0.64 7.65 14.30
CA GLY A 16 -1.70 8.66 14.28
C GLY A 16 -1.32 9.96 13.57
N ASP A 17 -0.03 10.26 13.42
CA ASP A 17 0.42 11.51 12.80
C ASP A 17 0.10 11.56 11.30
N LYS A 18 -0.17 12.78 10.81
CA LYS A 18 -0.38 13.11 9.40
C LYS A 18 0.92 13.55 8.74
N THR A 19 1.26 12.97 7.59
CA THR A 19 2.42 13.38 6.80
C THR A 19 2.11 14.62 5.96
N ASN A 20 3.14 15.31 5.44
CA ASN A 20 2.95 16.45 4.53
C ASN A 20 2.18 16.07 3.25
N TYR A 21 2.32 14.82 2.80
CA TYR A 21 1.55 14.28 1.68
C TYR A 21 0.07 14.05 2.03
N GLY A 22 -0.26 14.02 3.33
CA GLY A 22 -1.60 13.78 3.86
C GLY A 22 -1.84 12.33 4.29
N ALA A 23 -0.83 11.45 4.21
CA ALA A 23 -0.93 10.08 4.70
C ALA A 23 -1.03 10.04 6.23
N ARG A 24 -1.51 8.92 6.79
CA ARG A 24 -1.55 8.69 8.25
C ARG A 24 -0.64 7.53 8.61
N VAL A 25 0.20 7.67 9.64
CA VAL A 25 0.97 6.55 10.18
C VAL A 25 0.04 5.66 10.99
N ILE A 26 -0.10 4.39 10.61
CA ILE A 26 -1.07 3.46 11.23
C ILE A 26 -0.40 2.33 12.02
N TYR A 27 0.91 2.13 11.84
CA TYR A 27 1.65 1.02 12.45
C TYR A 27 3.13 1.32 12.54
N LYS A 28 3.80 0.82 13.59
CA LYS A 28 5.25 0.96 13.76
C LYS A 28 5.85 -0.08 14.70
N ILE A 29 6.98 -0.66 14.30
CA ILE A 29 7.92 -1.40 15.17
C ILE A 29 9.08 -0.44 15.46
N TRP A 30 9.27 -0.08 16.72
CA TRP A 30 10.19 0.98 17.14
C TRP A 30 11.65 0.52 17.27
N ASP A 31 12.29 0.24 16.14
CA ASP A 31 13.74 0.00 16.07
C ASP A 31 14.27 0.50 14.73
N TYR A 32 15.25 1.41 14.70
CA TYR A 32 15.66 2.00 13.41
C TYR A 32 16.26 0.97 12.44
N LYS A 33 17.02 -0.02 12.93
CA LYS A 33 17.75 -0.98 12.08
C LYS A 33 16.89 -2.15 11.62
N THR A 34 15.89 -2.53 12.40
CA THR A 34 15.08 -3.74 12.20
C THR A 34 13.59 -3.43 12.11
N GLY A 35 13.17 -2.22 12.41
CA GLY A 35 11.78 -1.82 12.49
C GLY A 35 11.17 -1.48 11.14
N TRP A 36 9.85 -1.48 11.14
CA TRP A 36 8.99 -1.25 9.99
C TRP A 36 7.87 -0.32 10.42
N PHE A 37 7.35 0.46 9.48
CA PHE A 37 6.16 1.27 9.69
C PHE A 37 5.24 1.18 8.48
N ALA A 38 3.96 1.47 8.71
CA ALA A 38 2.97 1.52 7.65
C ALA A 38 2.20 2.84 7.66
N THR A 39 1.93 3.35 6.47
CA THR A 39 1.10 4.55 6.27
C THR A 39 -0.12 4.23 5.43
N LEU A 40 -1.25 4.84 5.78
CA LEU A 40 -2.47 4.90 4.98
C LEU A 40 -2.39 6.10 4.04
N SER A 41 -2.36 5.85 2.73
CA SER A 41 -2.28 6.88 1.69
C SER A 41 -3.60 7.67 1.60
N PRO A 42 -3.55 9.00 1.40
CA PRO A 42 -4.74 9.84 1.16
C PRO A 42 -5.32 9.64 -0.25
N LYS A 43 -4.71 8.78 -1.06
CA LYS A 43 -5.15 8.44 -2.42
C LYS A 43 -5.17 6.93 -2.62
N THR A 44 -6.12 6.45 -3.40
CA THR A 44 -6.25 5.04 -3.83
C THR A 44 -6.35 4.94 -5.35
N GLY A 45 -6.00 3.79 -5.93
CA GLY A 45 -6.10 3.53 -7.37
C GLY A 45 -7.49 3.06 -7.84
N GLY A 46 -8.43 2.87 -6.92
CA GLY A 46 -9.78 2.36 -7.18
C GLY A 46 -10.88 3.33 -6.73
N ASP A 47 -11.99 2.79 -6.22
CA ASP A 47 -13.13 3.59 -5.73
C ASP A 47 -12.76 4.26 -4.40
N CYS A 48 -12.69 5.59 -4.33
CA CYS A 48 -12.30 6.31 -3.12
C CYS A 48 -13.29 6.14 -1.94
N ASN A 49 -14.53 5.72 -2.20
CA ASN A 49 -15.52 5.43 -1.15
C ASN A 49 -15.34 4.05 -0.53
N ARG A 50 -14.57 3.18 -1.18
CA ARG A 50 -14.45 1.77 -0.80
C ARG A 50 -12.98 1.39 -0.59
N ASP A 51 -12.13 1.66 -1.56
CA ASP A 51 -10.73 1.26 -1.58
C ASP A 51 -9.81 2.19 -0.79
N PHE A 52 -8.63 1.65 -0.46
CA PHE A 52 -7.55 2.36 0.19
C PHE A 52 -6.20 1.75 -0.20
N THR A 53 -5.10 2.43 0.14
CA THR A 53 -3.74 1.95 -0.15
C THR A 53 -2.89 2.10 1.10
N ILE A 54 -2.27 1.00 1.52
CA ILE A 54 -1.27 1.01 2.61
C ILE A 54 0.12 0.93 1.99
N GLN A 55 1.07 1.69 2.51
CA GLN A 55 2.49 1.54 2.20
C GLN A 55 3.19 1.01 3.44
N LEU A 56 3.83 -0.15 3.35
CA LEU A 56 4.65 -0.77 4.38
C LEU A 56 6.12 -0.62 4.00
N MET A 57 6.93 -0.07 4.89
CA MET A 57 8.33 0.23 4.59
C MET A 57 9.23 0.12 5.84
N PRO A 58 10.54 -0.15 5.67
CA PRO A 58 11.48 -0.22 6.78
C PRO A 58 11.70 1.16 7.40
N LEU A 59 12.13 1.21 8.67
CA LEU A 59 12.51 2.47 9.31
C LEU A 59 13.84 3.02 8.76
N GLN A 60 14.80 2.13 8.52
CA GLN A 60 16.03 2.48 7.82
C GLN A 60 15.78 2.66 6.33
N HIS A 61 16.54 3.57 5.70
CA HIS A 61 16.50 3.74 4.26
C HIS A 61 17.04 2.49 3.56
N LEU A 62 16.17 1.78 2.85
CA LEU A 62 16.54 0.74 1.88
C LEU A 62 16.17 1.20 0.47
N ILE A 63 16.97 0.84 -0.51
CA ILE A 63 16.75 1.15 -1.93
C ILE A 63 16.07 -0.05 -2.62
N HIS A 64 16.40 -1.28 -2.21
CA HIS A 64 15.95 -2.51 -2.83
C HIS A 64 15.55 -3.57 -1.78
N MET A 65 14.55 -4.39 -2.13
CA MET A 65 14.01 -5.41 -1.22
C MET A 65 15.06 -6.45 -0.80
N SER A 66 16.05 -6.75 -1.65
CA SER A 66 17.10 -7.72 -1.33
C SER A 66 17.96 -7.32 -0.14
N GLU A 67 18.08 -6.03 0.16
CA GLU A 67 18.84 -5.53 1.32
C GLU A 67 18.21 -5.99 2.65
N ILE A 68 16.93 -6.40 2.65
CA ILE A 68 16.29 -7.01 3.82
C ILE A 68 17.02 -8.30 4.24
N SER A 69 17.59 -9.05 3.29
CA SER A 69 18.28 -10.32 3.57
C SER A 69 19.59 -10.15 4.36
N GLU A 70 20.13 -8.93 4.43
CA GLU A 70 21.36 -8.63 5.15
C GLU A 70 21.14 -8.62 6.67
N ASN A 71 19.88 -8.57 7.14
CA ASN A 71 19.53 -8.57 8.55
C ASN A 71 18.30 -9.46 8.83
N ILE A 72 18.52 -10.58 9.51
CA ILE A 72 17.48 -11.56 9.84
C ILE A 72 16.34 -10.97 10.68
N ASP A 73 16.63 -10.05 11.60
CA ASP A 73 15.62 -9.43 12.46
C ASP A 73 14.77 -8.43 11.68
N LEU A 74 15.37 -7.71 10.72
CA LEU A 74 14.65 -6.86 9.79
C LEU A 74 13.69 -7.68 8.92
N ALA A 75 14.14 -8.84 8.41
CA ALA A 75 13.32 -9.77 7.63
C ALA A 75 12.18 -10.39 8.46
N LYS A 76 12.47 -10.75 9.72
CA LYS A 76 11.46 -11.25 10.67
C LYS A 76 10.39 -10.18 10.94
N ASN A 77 10.81 -8.94 11.22
CA ASN A 77 9.91 -7.84 11.50
C ASN A 77 9.08 -7.44 10.27
N TYR A 78 9.61 -7.59 9.06
CA TYR A 78 8.83 -7.49 7.82
C TYR A 78 7.67 -8.49 7.83
N GLY A 79 7.94 -9.76 8.09
CA GLY A 79 6.90 -10.81 8.14
C GLY A 79 5.83 -10.53 9.19
N ILE A 80 6.25 -10.09 10.39
CA ILE A 80 5.33 -9.69 11.47
C ILE A 80 4.45 -8.53 11.01
N ALA A 81 5.05 -7.42 10.57
CA ALA A 81 4.33 -6.23 10.14
C ALA A 81 3.38 -6.54 8.98
N PHE A 82 3.86 -7.26 7.97
CA PHE A 82 3.07 -7.67 6.82
C PHE A 82 1.85 -8.50 7.24
N SER A 83 2.02 -9.49 8.13
CA SER A 83 0.93 -10.34 8.59
C SER A 83 -0.12 -9.57 9.40
N GLN A 84 0.30 -8.64 10.27
CA GLN A 84 -0.60 -7.84 11.10
C GLN A 84 -1.40 -6.84 10.27
N ILE A 85 -0.74 -6.11 9.37
CA ILE A 85 -1.40 -5.20 8.43
C ILE A 85 -2.38 -5.97 7.55
N SER A 86 -1.97 -7.12 7.04
CA SER A 86 -2.83 -7.98 6.22
C SER A 86 -4.09 -8.40 6.97
N ARG A 87 -3.95 -8.83 8.23
CA ARG A 87 -5.09 -9.14 9.10
C ARG A 87 -6.00 -7.94 9.31
N ALA A 88 -5.44 -6.74 9.52
CA ALA A 88 -6.22 -5.52 9.70
C ALA A 88 -7.00 -5.13 8.44
N ILE A 89 -6.39 -5.25 7.25
CA ILE A 89 -7.06 -5.04 5.96
C ILE A 89 -8.28 -5.97 5.84
N LYS A 90 -8.08 -7.28 6.10
CA LYS A 90 -9.17 -8.26 6.07
C LYS A 90 -10.30 -7.88 7.03
N LYS A 91 -9.98 -7.51 8.27
CA LYS A 91 -10.97 -7.09 9.27
C LYS A 91 -11.74 -5.83 8.87
N ILE A 92 -11.10 -4.85 8.26
CA ILE A 92 -11.80 -3.66 7.75
C ILE A 92 -12.75 -4.04 6.61
N MET A 93 -12.32 -4.93 5.71
CA MET A 93 -13.18 -5.43 4.64
C MET A 93 -14.40 -6.20 5.18
N GLU A 94 -14.22 -6.99 6.25
CA GLU A 94 -15.32 -7.65 6.99
C GLU A 94 -16.32 -6.61 7.53
N ILE A 95 -15.81 -5.58 8.23
CA ILE A 95 -16.64 -4.51 8.83
C ILE A 95 -17.40 -3.70 7.77
N GLU A 96 -16.78 -3.44 6.63
CA GLU A 96 -17.40 -2.69 5.53
C GLU A 96 -18.33 -3.55 4.65
N GLY A 97 -18.51 -4.84 4.98
CA GLY A 97 -19.40 -5.75 4.24
C GLY A 97 -18.91 -6.06 2.82
N ARG A 98 -17.60 -6.07 2.60
CA ARG A 98 -16.97 -6.17 1.26
C ARG A 98 -16.49 -7.57 0.89
N HIS A 99 -17.02 -8.61 1.53
CA HIS A 99 -16.78 -9.98 1.09
C HIS A 99 -17.51 -10.22 -0.21
N ASN A 100 -16.76 -10.51 -1.28
CA ASN A 100 -17.37 -11.11 -2.46
C ASN A 100 -17.92 -12.48 -2.05
N GLU A 101 -18.98 -12.93 -2.72
CA GLU A 101 -19.55 -14.29 -2.60
C GLU A 101 -18.50 -15.39 -2.91
N ASN A 102 -17.33 -15.04 -3.46
CA ASN A 102 -16.16 -15.88 -3.54
C ASN A 102 -15.19 -15.57 -2.38
N GLU A 103 -15.33 -16.33 -1.30
CA GLU A 103 -14.72 -16.24 0.04
C GLU A 103 -13.19 -16.20 0.14
N GLU A 104 -12.44 -16.06 -0.95
CA GLU A 104 -10.98 -16.02 -0.87
C GLU A 104 -10.54 -14.67 -0.31
N GLY A 105 -10.08 -14.66 0.94
CA GLY A 105 -9.52 -13.50 1.65
C GLY A 105 -8.19 -13.02 1.07
N VAL A 106 -8.20 -12.63 -0.21
CA VAL A 106 -7.01 -12.24 -0.97
C VAL A 106 -6.61 -10.81 -0.62
N ILE A 107 -5.33 -10.60 -0.31
CA ILE A 107 -4.72 -9.28 -0.16
C ILE A 107 -3.77 -9.10 -1.33
N ARG A 108 -3.91 -8.00 -2.07
CA ARG A 108 -3.02 -7.73 -3.20
C ARG A 108 -1.77 -7.02 -2.69
N ILE A 109 -0.63 -7.56 -3.09
CA ILE A 109 0.68 -7.02 -2.81
C ILE A 109 1.21 -6.41 -4.11
N GLY A 110 1.47 -5.10 -4.09
CA GLY A 110 2.26 -4.43 -5.10
C GLY A 110 3.66 -4.18 -4.54
N THR A 111 4.66 -4.92 -5.01
CA THR A 111 6.05 -4.61 -4.71
C THR A 111 6.64 -3.72 -5.81
N TYR A 112 7.41 -2.71 -5.42
CA TYR A 112 8.24 -1.99 -6.37
C TYR A 112 9.59 -2.71 -6.50
N GLY A 113 9.88 -3.24 -7.69
CA GLY A 113 11.05 -4.08 -7.94
C GLY A 113 12.34 -3.31 -8.21
N LYS A 114 12.32 -1.96 -8.28
CA LYS A 114 13.54 -1.19 -8.56
C LYS A 114 13.35 0.28 -8.25
N SER A 115 13.89 0.75 -7.11
CA SER A 115 14.10 2.19 -6.93
C SER A 115 14.88 2.73 -8.14
N LYS A 116 14.31 3.67 -8.90
CA LYS A 116 14.98 4.27 -10.07
C LYS A 116 16.08 5.24 -9.64
N HIS A 117 16.07 5.69 -8.39
CA HIS A 117 16.96 6.72 -7.87
C HIS A 117 17.40 6.42 -6.43
N LEU A 118 18.65 6.71 -6.08
CA LEU A 118 19.21 6.36 -4.76
C LEU A 118 18.44 6.98 -3.58
N ASP A 119 17.69 8.04 -3.83
CA ASP A 119 16.82 8.75 -2.90
C ASP A 119 15.43 8.11 -2.70
N GLU A 120 14.99 7.16 -3.54
CA GLU A 120 13.72 6.47 -3.28
C GLU A 120 13.90 5.37 -2.22
N HIS A 121 13.01 5.40 -1.24
CA HIS A 121 12.95 4.43 -0.16
C HIS A 121 11.97 3.32 -0.53
N PHE A 122 12.48 2.09 -0.48
CA PHE A 122 11.74 0.87 -0.69
C PHE A 122 10.45 0.81 0.14
N HIS A 123 9.34 0.50 -0.51
CA HIS A 123 8.08 0.26 0.16
C HIS A 123 7.24 -0.77 -0.60
N VAL A 124 6.42 -1.49 0.15
CA VAL A 124 5.43 -2.44 -0.35
C VAL A 124 4.06 -1.81 -0.27
N LYS A 125 3.30 -1.82 -1.36
CA LYS A 125 1.91 -1.35 -1.38
C LYS A 125 0.96 -2.52 -1.14
N LEU A 126 -0.01 -2.34 -0.25
CA LEU A 126 -1.04 -3.32 0.07
C LEU A 126 -2.41 -2.73 -0.22
N PHE A 127 -3.29 -3.54 -0.82
CA PHE A 127 -4.63 -3.12 -1.24
C PHE A 127 -5.71 -4.12 -0.80
N PRO A 128 -6.92 -3.63 -0.47
CA PRO A 128 -8.08 -4.52 -0.30
C PRO A 128 -8.46 -5.13 -1.66
N TRP A 129 -8.88 -6.39 -1.67
CA TRP A 129 -9.44 -7.00 -2.88
C TRP A 129 -10.89 -6.54 -3.07
N SER A 130 -11.24 -6.05 -4.25
CA SER A 130 -12.63 -5.76 -4.62
C SER A 130 -12.97 -6.45 -5.94
N GLY A 131 -14.04 -7.24 -5.95
CA GLY A 131 -14.54 -7.88 -7.16
C GLY A 131 -14.83 -6.86 -8.27
N ASN A 132 -14.80 -7.36 -9.52
CA ASN A 132 -14.92 -6.69 -10.82
C ASN A 132 -13.68 -6.05 -11.45
N ILE A 133 -12.56 -5.86 -10.74
CA ILE A 133 -11.27 -5.57 -11.39
C ILE A 133 -10.26 -6.62 -10.96
N GLY A 134 -10.29 -7.77 -11.65
CA GLY A 134 -9.28 -8.83 -11.61
C GLY A 134 -7.93 -8.41 -12.21
N GLN A 135 -7.41 -7.24 -11.84
CA GLN A 135 -6.08 -6.79 -12.27
C GLN A 135 -5.24 -6.45 -11.05
N PRO A 136 -4.14 -7.15 -10.75
CA PRO A 136 -3.18 -6.65 -9.77
C PRO A 136 -2.83 -5.23 -10.21
N TYR A 137 -3.16 -4.22 -9.38
CA TYR A 137 -2.85 -2.85 -9.74
C TYR A 137 -1.33 -2.70 -9.71
N THR A 138 -0.69 -2.92 -10.85
CA THR A 138 0.72 -2.59 -11.10
C THR A 138 0.83 -1.08 -11.14
N VAL A 139 0.89 -0.52 -9.94
CA VAL A 139 1.40 0.81 -9.65
C VAL A 139 2.82 0.96 -10.20
N ASP A 140 2.93 1.49 -11.43
CA ASP A 140 3.67 2.72 -11.75
C ASP A 140 3.78 2.94 -13.27
N THR A 141 3.08 3.98 -13.74
CA THR A 141 3.51 5.00 -14.73
C THR A 141 4.21 4.63 -16.06
N THR A 142 4.12 3.41 -16.59
CA THR A 142 4.56 3.13 -17.99
C THR A 142 3.56 2.35 -18.84
N PHE A 143 2.29 2.28 -18.44
CA PHE A 143 1.26 1.91 -19.40
C PHE A 143 0.92 3.14 -20.25
N GLU A 144 1.73 3.33 -21.29
CA GLU A 144 1.49 4.30 -22.36
C GLU A 144 0.05 4.15 -22.91
N LYS A 145 -0.47 5.27 -23.44
CA LYS A 145 -1.76 5.42 -24.15
C LYS A 145 -2.37 4.08 -24.56
N SER A 146 -3.40 3.66 -23.83
CA SER A 146 -4.12 2.42 -24.07
C SER A 146 -4.62 2.32 -25.51
N LYS A 147 -4.09 1.36 -26.27
CA LYS A 147 -4.69 0.94 -27.55
C LYS A 147 -6.02 0.25 -27.26
N ILE A 148 -7.07 0.65 -27.98
CA ILE A 148 -8.34 -0.07 -28.01
C ILE A 148 -8.12 -1.33 -28.86
N TYR A 149 -8.50 -2.48 -28.34
CA TYR A 149 -8.45 -3.78 -29.04
C TYR A 149 -9.88 -4.23 -29.36
N LEU A 150 -10.03 -5.05 -30.38
CA LEU A 150 -11.30 -5.73 -30.69
C LEU A 150 -11.16 -7.19 -30.29
N ASP A 151 -12.18 -7.74 -29.62
CA ASP A 151 -12.27 -9.18 -29.36
C ASP A 151 -12.70 -9.95 -30.63
N GLU A 152 -12.83 -11.27 -30.50
CA GLU A 152 -13.22 -12.17 -31.60
C GLU A 152 -14.63 -11.86 -32.16
N ASN A 153 -15.45 -11.12 -31.42
CA ASN A 153 -16.80 -10.69 -31.81
C ASN A 153 -16.85 -9.22 -32.24
N GLY A 154 -15.70 -8.55 -32.39
CA GLY A 154 -15.61 -7.13 -32.75
C GLY A 154 -15.99 -6.17 -31.62
N LYS A 155 -16.05 -6.63 -30.37
CA LYS A 155 -16.30 -5.76 -29.21
C LYS A 155 -15.00 -5.07 -28.79
N GLU A 156 -15.09 -3.75 -28.64
CA GLU A 156 -13.96 -2.97 -28.12
C GLU A 156 -13.67 -3.31 -26.66
N PHE A 157 -12.38 -3.52 -26.36
CA PHE A 157 -11.89 -3.67 -25.01
C PHE A 157 -10.50 -3.05 -24.86
N VAL A 158 -10.15 -2.69 -23.62
CA VAL A 158 -8.79 -2.26 -23.27
C VAL A 158 -8.15 -3.38 -22.46
N LYS A 159 -6.92 -3.78 -22.83
CA LYS A 159 -6.21 -4.86 -22.11
C LYS A 159 -5.99 -4.52 -20.62
N LEU A 160 -5.79 -3.24 -20.31
CA LEU A 160 -5.56 -2.73 -18.95
C LEU A 160 -6.22 -1.36 -18.81
N ASN A 161 -7.05 -1.18 -17.78
CA ASN A 161 -7.61 0.13 -17.48
C ASN A 161 -6.53 1.03 -16.84
N PRO A 162 -6.42 2.31 -17.23
CA PRO A 162 -5.48 3.22 -16.60
C PRO A 162 -5.84 3.41 -15.12
N VAL A 163 -4.86 3.18 -14.24
CA VAL A 163 -5.02 3.39 -12.80
C VAL A 163 -5.07 4.88 -12.53
N ARG A 164 -6.22 5.40 -12.13
CA ARG A 164 -6.37 6.79 -11.69
C ARG A 164 -6.24 6.84 -10.17
N LYS A 165 -5.29 7.63 -9.67
CA LYS A 165 -5.17 7.89 -8.23
C LYS A 165 -6.25 8.91 -7.84
N VAL A 166 -7.25 8.46 -7.08
CA VAL A 166 -8.35 9.29 -6.59
C VAL A 166 -8.12 9.59 -5.11
N ARG A 167 -8.43 10.83 -4.68
CA ARG A 167 -8.30 11.26 -3.28
C ARG A 167 -9.43 10.66 -2.45
N ILE A 168 -9.09 10.19 -1.26
CA ILE A 168 -10.06 9.74 -0.25
C ILE A 168 -10.51 10.97 0.55
N ASP A 169 -11.81 11.07 0.81
CA ASP A 169 -12.36 12.13 1.65
C ASP A 169 -11.75 12.11 3.05
N GLU A 170 -11.51 13.29 3.63
CA GLU A 170 -10.75 13.40 4.89
C GLU A 170 -11.45 12.68 6.05
N SER A 171 -12.78 12.76 6.13
CA SER A 171 -13.57 12.04 7.14
C SER A 171 -13.40 10.52 7.03
N ARG A 172 -13.38 9.99 5.80
CA ARG A 172 -13.14 8.57 5.55
C ARG A 172 -11.70 8.19 5.86
N LEU A 173 -10.73 9.03 5.51
CA LEU A 173 -9.33 8.78 5.81
C LEU A 173 -9.08 8.69 7.32
N ASP A 174 -9.70 9.58 8.09
CA ASP A 174 -9.62 9.58 9.56
C ASP A 174 -10.31 8.35 10.17
N ASP A 175 -11.51 8.00 9.71
CA ASP A 175 -12.22 6.78 10.12
C ASP A 175 -11.39 5.51 9.85
N LEU A 176 -10.86 5.37 8.63
CA LEU A 176 -9.99 4.25 8.25
C LEU A 176 -8.73 4.21 9.11
N SER A 177 -8.06 5.35 9.33
CA SER A 177 -6.87 5.44 10.17
C SER A 177 -7.14 4.95 11.58
N ASN A 178 -8.25 5.39 12.19
CA ASN A 178 -8.66 4.97 13.52
C ASN A 178 -8.97 3.47 13.60
N LYS A 179 -9.66 2.91 12.60
CA LYS A 179 -9.91 1.46 12.49
C LYS A 179 -8.60 0.67 12.43
N PHE A 180 -7.66 1.07 11.57
CA PHE A 180 -6.36 0.42 11.48
C PHE A 180 -5.61 0.46 12.81
N ILE A 181 -5.48 1.64 13.41
CA ILE A 181 -4.78 1.81 14.70
C ILE A 181 -5.42 0.95 15.79
N SER A 182 -6.76 0.85 15.82
CA SER A 182 -7.45 -0.01 16.79
C SER A 182 -7.20 -1.51 16.58
N LEU A 183 -7.04 -1.96 15.33
CA LEU A 183 -6.84 -3.37 14.99
C LEU A 183 -5.38 -3.84 15.11
N LEU A 184 -4.46 -2.88 15.23
CA LEU A 184 -3.01 -3.09 15.23
C LEU A 184 -2.35 -2.84 16.60
N LYS A 185 -3.14 -2.44 17.60
CA LYS A 185 -2.77 -2.49 19.02
C LYS A 185 -2.72 -3.94 19.51
#